data_AF-A0A094IBZ1-F1
#
_entry.id   AF-A0A094IBZ1-F1
#
_cell.length_a   1.000
_cell.length_b   1.000
_cell.length_c   1.000
_cell.angle_alpha   90.00
_cell.angle_beta   90.00
_cell.angle_gamma   90.00
#
_symmetry.space_group_name_H-M   'P 1'
#
loop_
_entity.id
_entity.type
_entity.pdbx_description
1 polymer ?
#
loop_
_entity_poly.entity_id
_entity_poly.type
_entity_poly.pdbx_seq_one_letter_code
_entity_poly.pdbx_strand_id
1 'polypeptide(L)'
;MAEALGLASSVITVIDLSAKVASWCSEYYANVKNAPDDIERLQREAQGLKATLERVQSLCHGPNGVKLQESQTLREAVKDCKKQLDQLETKLEPRTTNKLTSRYGMRALRWPLKSKEVDGIMKKLGNCKDN
;
A
#
# COMPACT_ATOMS: atom_id res chain seq x y z
N MET A 1 19.89 -13.97 16.53
CA MET A 1 19.07 -14.71 15.54
C MET A 1 17.88 -13.84 15.15
N ALA A 2 18.02 -12.98 14.13
CA ALA A 2 16.96 -12.06 13.70
C ALA A 2 16.76 -12.03 12.16
N GLU A 3 17.44 -12.90 11.42
CA GLU A 3 17.60 -12.75 9.96
C GLU A 3 16.66 -13.65 9.14
N ALA A 4 15.94 -14.58 9.78
CA ALA A 4 14.97 -15.48 9.13
C ALA A 4 13.52 -14.96 9.15
N LEU A 5 13.24 -13.89 9.90
CA LEU A 5 11.91 -13.24 9.92
C LEU A 5 11.83 -12.03 8.97
N GLY A 6 12.94 -11.61 8.36
CA GLY A 6 13.02 -10.34 7.63
C GLY A 6 12.03 -10.24 6.47
N LEU A 7 11.94 -11.25 5.61
CA LEU A 7 11.03 -11.23 4.46
C LEU A 7 9.57 -11.37 4.90
N ALA A 8 9.25 -12.39 5.73
CA ALA A 8 7.88 -12.62 6.17
C ALA A 8 7.30 -11.41 6.94
N SER A 9 8.10 -10.80 7.82
CA SER A 9 7.73 -9.57 8.54
C SER A 9 7.57 -8.38 7.59
N SER A 10 8.47 -8.23 6.61
CA SER A 10 8.35 -7.18 5.60
C SER A 10 7.06 -7.36 4.78
N VAL A 11 6.76 -8.57 4.32
CA VAL A 11 5.53 -8.89 3.59
C VAL A 11 4.29 -8.55 4.41
N ILE A 12 4.24 -8.96 5.69
CA ILE A 12 3.14 -8.60 6.60
C ILE A 12 3.00 -7.08 6.75
N THR A 13 4.11 -6.37 6.89
CA THR A 13 4.08 -4.90 6.98
C THR A 13 3.50 -4.27 5.71
N VAL A 14 3.85 -4.80 4.54
CA VAL A 14 3.35 -4.28 3.27
C VAL A 14 1.85 -4.61 3.08
N ILE A 15 1.39 -5.76 3.55
CA ILE A 15 -0.04 -6.11 3.63
C ILE A 15 -0.81 -5.11 4.49
N ASP A 16 -0.30 -4.79 5.69
CA ASP A 16 -0.91 -3.81 6.61
C ASP A 16 -1.00 -2.41 5.97
N LEU A 17 0.11 -1.94 5.40
CA LEU A 17 0.15 -0.65 4.69
C LEU A 17 -0.83 -0.62 3.50
N SER A 18 -0.93 -1.71 2.74
CA SER A 18 -1.87 -1.82 1.62
C SER A 18 -3.32 -1.71 2.10
N ALA A 19 -3.64 -2.33 3.23
CA ALA A 19 -4.97 -2.26 3.84
C ALA A 19 -5.29 -0.84 4.36
N LYS A 20 -4.31 -0.14 4.94
CA LYS A 20 -4.46 1.26 5.35
C LYS A 20 -4.69 2.19 4.18
N VAL A 21 -3.87 2.07 3.12
CA VAL A 21 -4.05 2.81 1.86
C VAL A 21 -5.44 2.58 1.28
N ALA A 22 -5.91 1.33 1.21
CA ALA A 22 -7.24 1.01 0.72
C ALA A 22 -8.37 1.61 1.59
N SER A 23 -8.15 1.67 2.90
CA SER A 23 -9.08 2.31 3.84
C SER A 23 -9.14 3.83 3.59
N TRP A 24 -7.99 4.48 3.48
CA TRP A 24 -7.92 5.90 3.11
C TRP A 24 -8.60 6.16 1.76
N CYS A 25 -8.34 5.35 0.73
CA CYS A 25 -9.03 5.45 -0.55
C CYS A 25 -10.55 5.36 -0.40
N SER A 26 -11.05 4.43 0.42
CA SER A 26 -12.49 4.28 0.66
C SER A 26 -13.08 5.53 1.34
N GLU A 27 -12.38 6.11 2.31
CA GLU A 27 -12.80 7.36 2.96
C GLU A 27 -12.79 8.55 1.99
N TYR A 28 -11.75 8.66 1.14
CA TYR A 28 -11.71 9.68 0.09
C TYR A 28 -12.79 9.44 -0.98
N TYR A 29 -13.09 8.19 -1.35
CA TYR A 29 -14.14 7.87 -2.32
C TYR A 29 -15.51 8.35 -1.85
N ALA A 30 -15.82 8.16 -0.57
CA ALA A 30 -17.08 8.60 0.02
C ALA A 30 -17.19 10.14 0.11
N ASN A 31 -16.07 10.86 0.17
CA ASN A 31 -16.03 12.30 0.48
C ASN A 31 -15.54 13.19 -0.67
N VAL A 32 -14.93 12.65 -1.72
CA VAL A 32 -14.31 13.39 -2.83
C VAL A 32 -14.99 13.11 -4.15
N LYS A 33 -15.56 14.17 -4.74
CA LYS A 33 -16.16 14.12 -6.08
C LYS A 33 -15.18 14.40 -7.23
N ASN A 34 -13.96 14.83 -6.91
CA ASN A 34 -13.05 15.42 -7.89
C ASN A 34 -12.09 14.43 -8.57
N ALA A 35 -11.93 13.22 -8.05
CA ALA A 35 -11.01 12.21 -8.60
C ALA A 35 -11.43 10.76 -8.31
N PRO A 36 -12.70 10.35 -8.56
CA PRO A 36 -13.17 9.00 -8.23
C PRO A 36 -12.41 7.89 -8.98
N ASP A 37 -11.97 8.15 -10.22
CA ASP A 37 -11.22 7.18 -11.04
C ASP A 37 -9.84 6.89 -10.44
N ASP A 38 -9.08 7.93 -10.07
CA ASP A 38 -7.77 7.77 -9.44
C ASP A 38 -7.87 7.03 -8.09
N ILE A 39 -8.92 7.30 -7.31
CA ILE A 39 -9.17 6.65 -6.02
C ILE A 39 -9.49 5.15 -6.23
N GLU A 40 -10.39 4.83 -7.16
CA GLU A 40 -10.76 3.45 -7.46
C GLU A 40 -9.56 2.65 -8.01
N ARG A 41 -8.78 3.25 -8.91
CA ARG A 41 -7.56 2.62 -9.45
C ARG A 41 -6.55 2.32 -8.36
N LEU A 42 -6.30 3.28 -7.46
CA LEU A 42 -5.38 3.10 -6.35
C LEU A 42 -5.86 2.04 -5.35
N GLN A 43 -7.16 2.01 -5.06
CA GLN A 43 -7.77 1.01 -4.21
C GLN A 43 -7.64 -0.41 -4.79
N ARG A 44 -7.93 -0.56 -6.09
CA ARG A 44 -7.76 -1.86 -6.79
C ARG A 44 -6.31 -2.32 -6.79
N GLU A 45 -5.37 -1.41 -7.02
CA GLU A 45 -3.95 -1.75 -7.01
C GLU A 45 -3.48 -2.17 -5.62
N ALA A 46 -3.87 -1.44 -4.56
CA ALA A 46 -3.54 -1.79 -3.18
C ALA A 46 -4.14 -3.15 -2.77
N GLN A 47 -5.40 -3.42 -3.15
CA GLN A 47 -6.02 -4.73 -2.90
C GLN A 47 -5.34 -5.86 -3.70
N GLY A 48 -4.96 -5.60 -4.95
CA GLY A 48 -4.22 -6.53 -5.79
C GLY A 48 -2.85 -6.87 -5.20
N LEU A 49 -2.11 -5.85 -4.74
CA LEU A 49 -0.81 -6.06 -4.07
C LEU A 49 -0.99 -6.86 -2.78
N LYS A 50 -1.99 -6.52 -1.95
CA LYS A 50 -2.31 -7.28 -0.73
C LYS A 50 -2.52 -8.76 -1.03
N ALA A 51 -3.38 -9.09 -2.00
CA ALA A 51 -3.68 -10.46 -2.36
C ALA A 51 -2.45 -11.23 -2.88
N THR A 52 -1.60 -10.58 -3.67
CA THR A 52 -0.33 -11.17 -4.13
C THR A 52 0.60 -11.45 -2.96
N LEU A 53 0.74 -10.51 -2.03
CA LEU A 53 1.60 -10.65 -0.86
C LEU A 53 1.09 -11.69 0.14
N GLU A 54 -0.23 -11.83 0.31
CA GLU A 54 -0.84 -12.91 1.12
C GLU A 54 -0.52 -14.29 0.53
N ARG A 55 -0.48 -14.41 -0.80
CA ARG A 55 -0.01 -15.64 -1.47
C ARG A 55 1.48 -15.86 -1.21
N VAL A 56 2.32 -14.83 -1.34
CA VAL A 56 3.76 -14.93 -1.03
C VAL A 56 3.99 -15.34 0.42
N GLN A 57 3.22 -14.80 1.37
CA GLN A 57 3.28 -15.16 2.79
C GLN A 57 2.90 -16.63 3.02
N SER A 58 1.85 -17.12 2.35
CA SER A 58 1.42 -18.51 2.42
C SER A 58 2.47 -19.45 1.83
N LEU A 59 3.08 -19.06 0.71
CA LEU A 59 4.18 -19.82 0.08
C LEU A 59 5.46 -19.81 0.94
N CYS A 60 5.72 -18.73 1.68
CA CYS A 60 6.80 -18.63 2.66
C CYS A 60 6.61 -19.58 3.86
N HIS A 61 5.37 -19.91 4.23
CA HIS A 61 5.07 -20.94 5.23
C HIS A 61 5.00 -22.36 4.65
N GLY A 62 4.99 -22.49 3.32
CA GLY A 62 4.96 -23.76 2.62
C GLY A 62 6.34 -24.42 2.46
N PRO A 63 6.39 -25.59 1.82
CA PRO A 63 7.64 -26.35 1.63
C PRO A 63 8.70 -25.62 0.80
N ASN A 64 8.29 -24.62 0.00
CA ASN A 64 9.20 -23.81 -0.81
C ASN A 64 9.62 -22.50 -0.11
N GLY A 65 9.25 -22.33 1.16
CA GLY A 65 9.41 -21.08 1.89
C GLY A 65 10.86 -20.67 2.13
N VAL A 66 11.76 -21.64 2.32
CA VAL A 66 13.21 -21.38 2.49
C VAL A 66 13.77 -20.73 1.22
N LYS A 67 13.45 -21.27 0.05
CA LYS A 67 13.91 -20.75 -1.26
C LYS A 67 13.36 -19.36 -1.56
N LEU A 68 12.13 -19.07 -1.13
CA LEU A 68 11.52 -17.73 -1.23
C LEU A 68 12.16 -16.74 -0.25
N GLN A 69 12.46 -17.15 0.98
CA GLN A 69 13.11 -16.29 1.98
C GLN A 69 14.55 -15.91 1.63
N GLU A 70 15.25 -16.78 0.91
CA GLU A 70 16.59 -16.55 0.38
C GLU A 70 16.59 -15.77 -0.94
N SER A 71 15.43 -15.54 -1.56
CA SER A 71 15.34 -14.74 -2.80
C SER A 71 15.61 -13.26 -2.50
N GLN A 72 16.83 -12.82 -2.84
CA GLN A 72 17.25 -11.42 -2.77
C GLN A 72 16.32 -10.52 -3.59
N THR A 73 15.97 -10.98 -4.80
CA THR A 73 15.06 -10.30 -5.73
C THR A 73 13.69 -10.02 -5.10
N LEU A 74 13.11 -11.02 -4.42
CA LEU A 74 11.82 -10.87 -3.75
C LEU A 74 11.93 -9.92 -2.54
N ARG A 75 13.02 -10.00 -1.76
CA ARG A 75 13.28 -9.07 -0.66
C ARG A 75 13.36 -7.63 -1.14
N GLU A 76 14.05 -7.37 -2.26
CA GLU A 76 14.16 -6.03 -2.83
C GLU A 76 12.83 -5.53 -3.37
N ALA A 77 12.06 -6.38 -4.07
CA ALA A 77 10.73 -6.04 -4.57
C ALA A 77 9.76 -5.67 -3.42
N VAL A 78 9.71 -6.49 -2.35
CA VAL A 78 8.87 -6.21 -1.17
C VAL A 78 9.31 -4.92 -0.47
N LYS A 79 10.62 -4.66 -0.38
CA LYS A 79 11.15 -3.43 0.23
C LYS A 79 10.80 -2.19 -0.59
N ASP A 80 10.90 -2.26 -1.92
CA ASP A 80 10.50 -1.16 -2.79
C ASP A 80 8.99 -0.89 -2.69
N CYS A 81 8.19 -1.95 -2.71
CA CYS A 81 6.75 -1.85 -2.50
C CYS A 81 6.38 -1.24 -1.14
N LYS A 82 7.08 -1.62 -0.06
CA LYS A 82 6.94 -1.00 1.25
C LYS A 82 7.18 0.50 1.18
N LYS A 83 8.29 0.92 0.57
CA LYS A 83 8.68 2.33 0.47
C LYS A 83 7.65 3.15 -0.30
N GLN A 84 7.10 2.60 -1.38
CA GLN A 84 6.07 3.27 -2.16
C GLN A 84 4.76 3.43 -1.38
N LEU A 85 4.31 2.37 -0.70
CA LEU A 85 3.10 2.41 0.11
C LEU A 85 3.24 3.32 1.32
N ASP A 86 4.42 3.38 1.95
CA ASP A 86 4.73 4.30 3.04
C ASP A 86 4.66 5.77 2.59
N GLN A 87 5.22 6.07 1.40
CA GLN A 87 5.08 7.39 0.78
C GLN A 87 3.63 7.73 0.45
N LEU A 88 2.85 6.74 0.01
CA LEU A 88 1.46 6.90 -0.32
C LEU A 88 0.60 7.11 0.93
N GLU A 89 0.82 6.32 1.98
CA GLU A 89 0.20 6.47 3.29
C GLU A 89 0.50 7.85 3.87
N THR A 90 1.76 8.31 3.86
CA THR A 90 2.12 9.65 4.37
C THR A 90 1.41 10.78 3.62
N LYS A 91 1.08 10.57 2.34
CA LYS A 91 0.36 11.55 1.52
C LYS A 91 -1.16 11.47 1.68
N LEU A 92 -1.69 10.27 1.89
CA LEU A 92 -3.12 10.00 2.07
C LEU A 92 -3.57 10.20 3.52
N GLU A 93 -2.67 10.05 4.50
CA GLU A 93 -2.96 10.30 5.89
C GLU A 93 -3.41 11.76 6.00
N PRO A 94 -4.67 12.02 6.40
CA PRO A 94 -5.14 13.36 6.62
C PRO A 94 -4.30 13.89 7.77
N ARG A 95 -3.35 14.78 7.46
CA ARG A 95 -2.54 15.50 8.43
C ARG A 95 -3.47 16.02 9.50
N THR A 96 -3.55 15.31 10.62
CA THR A 96 -4.44 15.63 11.72
C THR A 96 -3.77 16.72 12.54
N THR A 97 -3.43 17.83 11.88
CA THR A 97 -3.07 19.08 12.52
C THR A 97 -4.38 19.63 13.08
N ASN A 98 -4.54 19.48 14.39
CA ASN A 98 -5.70 19.86 15.20
C ASN A 98 -6.93 18.93 15.14
N LYS A 99 -6.87 17.86 15.93
CA LYS A 99 -7.96 17.59 16.89
C LYS A 99 -8.23 18.89 17.65
N LEU A 100 -9.19 19.72 17.24
CA LEU A 100 -10.01 20.50 18.19
C LEU A 100 -11.21 21.23 17.58
N THR A 101 -11.25 21.62 16.32
CA THR A 101 -12.44 22.34 15.81
C THR A 101 -12.59 22.22 14.30
N SER A 102 -13.50 21.37 13.83
CA SER A 102 -14.37 21.75 12.72
C SER A 102 -15.54 20.78 12.60
N ARG A 103 -16.76 21.30 12.73
CA ARG A 103 -18.01 20.65 12.33
C ARG A 103 -18.08 20.36 10.81
N TYR A 104 -17.00 20.62 10.08
CA TYR A 104 -16.81 20.35 8.66
C TYR A 104 -15.91 19.12 8.47
N GLY A 105 -16.20 18.04 9.21
CA GLY A 105 -15.52 16.76 9.06
C GLY A 105 -15.60 16.28 7.62
N MET A 106 -14.46 15.85 7.07
CA MET A 106 -14.26 15.15 5.79
C MET A 106 -14.75 15.82 4.49
N ARG A 107 -15.73 16.74 4.48
CA ARG A 107 -16.20 17.43 3.26
C ARG A 107 -15.19 18.41 2.64
N ALA A 108 -14.10 18.70 3.35
CA ALA A 108 -12.99 19.52 2.85
C ALA A 108 -11.75 18.70 2.47
N LEU A 109 -11.77 17.36 2.61
CA LEU A 109 -10.66 16.52 2.20
C LEU A 109 -10.56 16.54 0.68
N ARG A 110 -9.78 17.48 0.13
CA ARG A 110 -9.38 17.42 -1.27
C ARG A 110 -8.45 16.23 -1.43
N TRP A 111 -8.63 15.47 -2.50
CA TRP A 111 -7.69 14.42 -2.89
C TRP A 111 -6.27 15.01 -2.96
N PRO A 112 -5.33 14.53 -2.13
CA PRO A 112 -4.00 15.14 -2.01
C PRO A 112 -3.06 14.72 -3.14
N LEU A 113 -3.40 13.66 -3.88
CA LEU A 113 -2.57 13.11 -4.95
C LEU A 113 -2.95 13.72 -6.30
N LYS A 114 -1.95 13.91 -7.16
CA LYS A 114 -2.17 14.22 -8.57
C LYS A 114 -2.24 12.91 -9.36
N SER A 115 -3.07 12.80 -10.38
CA SER A 115 -3.21 11.57 -11.20
C SER A 115 -1.87 11.08 -11.76
N LYS A 116 -0.93 11.98 -12.10
CA LYS A 116 0.44 11.60 -12.50
C LYS A 116 1.25 10.89 -11.41
N GLU A 117 1.04 11.27 -10.15
CA GLU A 117 1.69 10.59 -9.03
C GLU A 117 1.05 9.22 -8.78
N VAL A 118 -0.29 9.13 -8.89
CA VAL A 118 -1.00 7.85 -8.82
C VAL A 118 -0.50 6.91 -9.93
N ASP A 119 -0.36 7.39 -11.17
CA ASP A 119 0.18 6.61 -12.29
C ASP A 119 1.62 6.14 -12.06
N GLY A 120 2.48 7.02 -11.54
CA GLY A 120 3.86 6.68 -11.20
C GLY A 120 3.96 5.62 -10.10
N ILE A 121 3.07 5.68 -9.11
CA ILE A 121 2.98 4.70 -8.02
C ILE A 121 2.41 3.38 -8.57
N MET A 122 1.34 3.42 -9.36
CA MET A 122 0.77 2.22 -10.00
C MET A 122 1.79 1.52 -10.91
N LYS A 123 2.57 2.25 -11.70
CA LYS A 123 3.63 1.65 -12.54
C LYS A 123 4.66 0.89 -11.72
N LYS A 124 5.08 1.48 -10.60
CA LYS A 124 6.10 0.88 -9.74
C LYS A 124 5.54 -0.26 -8.88
N LEU A 125 4.27 -0.20 -8.45
CA LEU A 125 3.56 -1.31 -7.80
C LEU A 125 3.32 -2.47 -8.76
N GLY A 126 2.92 -2.19 -10.00
CA GLY A 126 2.77 -3.20 -11.04
C GLY A 126 4.07 -3.96 -11.29
N ASN A 127 5.21 -3.27 -11.21
CA ASN A 127 6.53 -3.88 -11.35
C ASN A 127 6.93 -4.78 -10.16
N CYS A 128 6.37 -4.57 -8.96
CA CYS A 128 6.54 -5.51 -7.85
C CYS A 128 5.70 -6.79 -8.03
N LYS A 129 4.62 -6.74 -8.82
CA LYS A 129 3.70 -7.88 -9.02
C LYS A 129 4.16 -8.80 -10.14
N ASP A 130 4.90 -8.26 -11.10
CA ASP A 130 5.37 -8.97 -12.30
C ASP A 130 6.70 -9.73 -12.09
N ASN A 131 7.33 -9.58 -10.91
CA ASN A 131 8.66 -10.11 -10.61
C ASN A 131 8.66 -10.98 -9.35
#